data_AF-A0A2S8IGU5-F1
#
_entry.id   AF-A0A2S8IGU5-F1
#
_cell.length_a   1.000
_cell.length_b   1.000
_cell.length_c   1.000
_cell.angle_alpha   90.00
_cell.angle_beta   90.00
_cell.angle_gamma   90.00
#
_symmetry.space_group_name_H-M   'P 1'
#
loop_
_entity.id
_entity.type
_entity.pdbx_description
1 polymer ?
#
loop_
_entity_poly.entity_id
_entity_poly.type
_entity_poly.pdbx_seq_one_letter_code
_entity_poly.pdbx_strand_id
1 'polypeptide(L)'
;MLNGAKNHYFFGIQDIRGEAAGALASIRPSAVSDAELRDMMTAEDSDQRQAAVRLIASRGIGKGIDTLWAMSRDSDAWVQSVIANHVAIAASQDEEECYMPLLSRLLSSEGTLIARLVADALKDLPESVSADKLADLLRDHISGEVRRSVAAYEERTQAT
;
A
#
# COMPACT_ATOMS: atom_id res chain seq x y z
N MET A 1 -2.21 -22.49 -33.41
CA MET A 1 -3.05 -21.84 -32.38
C MET A 1 -3.62 -22.93 -31.50
N LEU A 2 -3.12 -23.07 -30.27
CA LEU A 2 -3.70 -23.94 -29.26
C LEU A 2 -3.82 -23.13 -27.97
N ASN A 3 -5.07 -22.95 -27.53
CA ASN A 3 -5.46 -22.40 -26.24
C ASN A 3 -4.70 -23.11 -25.12
N GLY A 4 -3.86 -22.37 -24.39
CA GLY A 4 -3.09 -22.87 -23.26
C GLY A 4 -3.93 -22.97 -21.99
N ALA A 5 -4.63 -24.10 -21.88
CA ALA A 5 -5.18 -24.76 -20.69
C ALA A 5 -5.18 -24.00 -19.34
N LYS A 6 -6.39 -23.76 -18.81
CA LYS A 6 -6.67 -23.65 -17.38
C LYS A 6 -6.25 -24.96 -16.71
N ASN A 7 -5.05 -25.01 -16.15
CA ASN A 7 -4.56 -26.15 -15.39
C ASN A 7 -4.92 -25.96 -13.91
N HIS A 8 -6.07 -26.52 -13.53
CA HIS A 8 -6.39 -26.79 -12.13
C HIS A 8 -5.60 -28.02 -11.68
N TYR A 9 -4.48 -27.82 -10.97
CA TYR A 9 -3.79 -28.88 -10.25
C TYR A 9 -4.01 -28.72 -8.74
N PHE A 10 -4.27 -29.85 -8.08
CA PHE A 10 -4.60 -30.00 -6.65
C PHE A 10 -3.54 -29.45 -5.67
N PHE A 11 -2.36 -29.08 -6.16
CA PHE A 11 -1.44 -28.14 -5.52
C PHE A 11 -1.17 -27.08 -6.57
N GLY A 12 -1.76 -25.90 -6.40
CA GLY A 12 -1.58 -24.81 -7.36
C GLY A 12 -0.10 -24.55 -7.58
N ILE A 13 0.29 -24.30 -8.83
CA ILE A 13 1.58 -23.64 -9.10
C ILE A 13 1.41 -22.26 -8.46
N GLN A 14 1.85 -22.12 -7.21
CA GLN A 14 1.88 -20.83 -6.55
C GLN A 14 2.74 -19.94 -7.45
N ASP A 15 2.17 -18.84 -7.93
CA ASP A 15 2.92 -17.89 -8.74
C ASP A 15 3.91 -17.18 -7.81
N ILE A 16 5.09 -17.79 -7.64
CA ILE A 16 6.14 -17.28 -6.77
C ILE A 16 6.77 -15.98 -7.27
N ARG A 17 6.38 -15.49 -8.46
CA ARG A 17 7.01 -14.29 -9.04
C ARG A 17 6.69 -13.04 -8.23
N GLY A 18 5.48 -12.95 -7.66
CA GLY A 18 5.12 -11.86 -6.74
C GLY A 18 6.02 -11.85 -5.51
N GLU A 19 6.16 -13.01 -4.85
CA GLU A 19 7.02 -13.17 -3.67
C GLU A 19 8.50 -12.97 -3.98
N ALA A 20 8.99 -13.55 -5.07
CA ALA A 20 10.38 -13.41 -5.51
C ALA A 20 10.71 -11.96 -5.87
N ALA A 21 9.80 -11.26 -6.57
CA ALA A 21 9.96 -9.86 -6.88
C ALA A 21 9.88 -8.99 -5.62
N GLY A 22 9.01 -9.32 -4.66
CA GLY A 22 8.96 -8.65 -3.36
C GLY A 22 10.26 -8.83 -2.56
N ALA A 23 10.81 -10.05 -2.53
CA ALA A 23 12.09 -10.34 -1.89
C ALA A 23 13.25 -9.61 -2.60
N LEU A 24 13.26 -9.61 -3.94
CA LEU A 24 14.27 -8.90 -4.72
C LEU A 24 14.15 -7.39 -4.55
N ALA A 25 12.94 -6.84 -4.50
CA ALA A 25 12.68 -5.44 -4.17
C ALA A 25 13.20 -5.08 -2.77
N SER A 26 13.11 -5.99 -1.81
CA SER A 26 13.58 -5.75 -0.44
C SER A 26 15.11 -5.75 -0.32
N ILE A 27 15.81 -6.51 -1.16
CA ILE A 27 17.28 -6.70 -1.05
C ILE A 27 18.03 -5.86 -2.10
N ARG A 28 17.52 -5.76 -3.33
CA ARG A 28 18.11 -5.02 -4.46
C ARG A 28 17.01 -4.41 -5.35
N PRO A 29 16.33 -3.34 -4.91
CA PRO A 29 15.28 -2.65 -5.66
C PRO A 29 15.65 -2.27 -7.10
N SER A 30 16.92 -1.93 -7.33
CA SER A 30 17.45 -1.51 -8.64
C SER A 30 17.72 -2.66 -9.61
N ALA A 31 17.65 -3.92 -9.16
CA ALA A 31 17.87 -5.09 -10.00
C ALA A 31 16.66 -5.42 -10.89
N VAL A 32 15.45 -4.99 -10.50
CA VAL A 32 14.25 -5.12 -11.31
C VAL A 32 14.26 -4.01 -12.37
N SER A 33 13.97 -4.31 -13.62
CA SER A 33 13.86 -3.31 -14.67
C SER A 33 12.50 -2.59 -14.64
N ASP A 34 12.41 -1.44 -15.31
CA ASP A 34 11.13 -0.75 -15.45
C ASP A 34 10.14 -1.52 -16.34
N ALA A 35 10.64 -2.39 -17.22
CA ALA A 35 9.80 -3.29 -18.01
C ALA A 35 9.16 -4.35 -17.12
N GLU A 36 9.94 -5.01 -16.27
CA GLU A 36 9.43 -5.98 -15.31
C GLU A 36 8.47 -5.34 -14.31
N LEU A 37 8.75 -4.12 -13.83
CA LEU A 37 7.80 -3.37 -13.00
C LEU A 37 6.47 -3.15 -13.74
N ARG A 38 6.50 -2.75 -15.02
CA ARG A 38 5.29 -2.56 -15.83
C ARG A 38 4.49 -3.85 -16.01
N ASP A 39 5.16 -4.96 -16.26
CA ASP A 39 4.51 -6.27 -16.37
C ASP A 39 3.83 -6.65 -15.05
N MET A 40 4.51 -6.45 -13.92
CA MET A 40 3.95 -6.73 -12.59
C MET A 40 2.73 -5.87 -12.26
N MET A 41 2.73 -4.58 -12.65
CA MET A 41 1.61 -3.67 -12.40
C MET A 41 0.33 -4.06 -13.16
N THR A 42 0.45 -4.80 -14.26
CA THR A 42 -0.68 -5.17 -15.13
C THR A 42 -1.01 -6.66 -15.08
N ALA A 43 -0.33 -7.41 -14.21
CA ALA A 43 -0.57 -8.83 -14.00
C ALA A 43 -2.00 -9.11 -13.55
N GLU A 44 -2.55 -10.25 -13.96
CA GLU A 44 -3.86 -10.73 -13.47
C GLU A 44 -3.82 -11.03 -11.96
N ASP A 45 -2.68 -11.51 -11.47
CA ASP A 45 -2.45 -11.84 -10.08
C ASP A 45 -2.25 -10.59 -9.21
N SER A 46 -3.08 -10.44 -8.18
CA SER A 46 -3.01 -9.37 -7.19
C SER A 46 -1.70 -9.36 -6.42
N ASP A 47 -1.07 -10.51 -6.20
CA ASP A 47 0.19 -10.60 -5.45
C ASP A 47 1.36 -9.99 -6.24
N GLN A 48 1.36 -10.14 -7.56
CA GLN A 48 2.32 -9.46 -8.44
C GLN A 48 2.10 -7.94 -8.45
N ARG A 49 0.84 -7.48 -8.49
CA ARG A 49 0.53 -6.05 -8.43
C ARG A 49 0.90 -5.45 -7.07
N GLN A 50 0.71 -6.17 -5.97
CA GLN A 50 1.20 -5.77 -4.65
C GLN A 50 2.74 -5.69 -4.61
N ALA A 51 3.43 -6.66 -5.19
CA ALA A 51 4.89 -6.64 -5.26
C ALA A 51 5.40 -5.44 -6.07
N ALA A 52 4.67 -5.01 -7.11
CA ALA A 52 4.98 -3.79 -7.85
C ALA A 52 4.89 -2.55 -6.96
N VAL A 53 3.84 -2.45 -6.13
CA VAL A 53 3.70 -1.35 -5.15
C VAL A 53 4.86 -1.34 -4.16
N ARG A 54 5.24 -2.50 -3.60
CA ARG A 54 6.39 -2.62 -2.67
C ARG A 54 7.70 -2.21 -3.37
N LEU A 55 7.88 -2.59 -4.63
CA LEU A 55 9.05 -2.20 -5.41
C LEU A 55 9.09 -0.67 -5.64
N ILE A 56 7.96 -0.05 -5.98
CA ILE A 56 7.86 1.41 -6.09
C ILE A 56 8.23 2.06 -4.75
N ALA A 57 7.67 1.58 -3.64
CA ALA A 57 7.98 2.07 -2.31
C ALA A 57 9.49 1.99 -1.99
N SER A 58 10.11 0.84 -2.29
CA SER A 58 11.54 0.62 -2.04
C SER A 58 12.47 1.51 -2.87
N ARG A 59 12.00 2.05 -4.00
CA ARG A 59 12.72 3.01 -4.85
C ARG A 59 12.49 4.48 -4.44
N GLY A 60 11.53 4.70 -3.54
CA GLY A 60 11.06 6.01 -3.08
C GLY A 60 9.67 6.32 -3.61
N ILE A 61 8.71 6.48 -2.70
CA ILE A 61 7.30 6.76 -3.01
C ILE A 61 7.13 8.04 -3.82
N GLY A 62 7.81 9.13 -3.48
CA GLY A 62 7.73 10.40 -4.22
C GLY A 62 8.06 10.26 -5.71
N LYS A 63 9.06 9.43 -6.07
CA LYS A 63 9.42 9.17 -7.48
C LYS A 63 8.36 8.37 -8.24
N GLY A 64 7.58 7.56 -7.53
CA GLY A 64 6.56 6.69 -8.10
C GLY A 64 5.13 7.15 -7.87
N ILE A 65 4.93 8.37 -7.35
CA ILE A 65 3.63 8.81 -6.87
C ILE A 65 2.56 8.80 -7.97
N ASP A 66 2.89 9.23 -9.19
CA ASP A 66 1.96 9.20 -10.33
C ASP A 66 1.55 7.78 -10.70
N THR A 67 2.47 6.83 -10.57
CA THR A 67 2.21 5.41 -10.84
C THR A 67 1.29 4.82 -9.78
N LEU A 68 1.55 5.12 -8.50
CA LEU A 68 0.66 4.75 -7.41
C LEU A 68 -0.71 5.42 -7.56
N TRP A 69 -0.76 6.61 -8.16
CA TRP A 69 -2.02 7.28 -8.43
C TRP A 69 -2.85 6.56 -9.48
N ALA A 70 -2.22 6.05 -10.54
CA ALA A 70 -2.87 5.16 -11.49
C ALA A 70 -3.32 3.85 -10.81
N MET A 71 -2.42 3.17 -10.10
CA MET A 71 -2.68 1.90 -9.43
C MET A 71 -3.70 1.99 -8.30
N SER A 72 -3.92 3.16 -7.71
CA SER A 72 -4.96 3.33 -6.67
C SER A 72 -6.38 3.00 -7.18
N ARG A 73 -6.57 2.85 -8.50
CA ARG A 73 -7.82 2.44 -9.16
C ARG A 73 -7.89 0.92 -9.42
N ASP A 74 -6.96 0.13 -8.87
CA ASP A 74 -6.96 -1.33 -8.98
C ASP A 74 -8.32 -1.90 -8.58
N SER A 75 -8.77 -2.99 -9.20
CA SER A 75 -10.01 -3.65 -8.80
C SER A 75 -9.89 -4.36 -7.46
N ASP A 76 -8.68 -4.67 -7.03
CA ASP A 76 -8.41 -5.37 -5.77
C ASP A 76 -8.17 -4.38 -4.62
N ALA A 77 -9.05 -4.42 -3.62
CA ALA A 77 -8.96 -3.60 -2.42
C ALA A 77 -7.67 -3.84 -1.62
N TRP A 78 -7.07 -5.03 -1.72
CA TRP A 78 -5.82 -5.35 -1.05
C TRP A 78 -4.63 -4.63 -1.70
N VAL A 79 -4.57 -4.56 -3.03
CA VAL A 79 -3.57 -3.74 -3.76
C VAL A 79 -3.71 -2.27 -3.35
N GLN A 80 -4.94 -1.74 -3.34
CA GLN A 80 -5.21 -0.37 -2.89
C GLN A 80 -4.77 -0.13 -1.44
N SER A 81 -4.95 -1.12 -0.56
CA SER A 81 -4.57 -1.02 0.85
C SER A 81 -3.05 -1.01 1.04
N VAL A 82 -2.30 -1.80 0.26
CA VAL A 82 -0.83 -1.77 0.26
C VAL A 82 -0.31 -0.42 -0.21
N ILE A 83 -0.95 0.20 -1.22
CA ILE A 83 -0.62 1.58 -1.64
C ILE A 83 -0.83 2.55 -0.49
N ALA A 84 -2.02 2.54 0.14
CA ALA A 84 -2.34 3.46 1.23
C ALA A 84 -1.36 3.32 2.40
N ASN A 85 -1.01 2.09 2.78
CA ASN A 85 -0.06 1.81 3.86
C ASN A 85 1.32 2.42 3.58
N HIS A 86 1.90 2.15 2.41
CA HIS A 86 3.22 2.70 2.07
C HIS A 86 3.23 4.22 1.90
N VAL A 87 2.15 4.80 1.37
CA VAL A 87 2.03 6.26 1.25
C VAL A 87 1.86 6.91 2.63
N ALA A 88 1.15 6.28 3.56
CA ALA A 88 1.03 6.77 4.94
C ALA A 88 2.38 6.75 5.66
N ILE A 89 3.15 5.69 5.50
CA ILE A 89 4.52 5.60 6.04
C ILE A 89 5.39 6.70 5.44
N ALA A 90 5.39 6.87 4.12
CA ALA A 90 6.16 7.92 3.46
C ALA A 90 5.76 9.33 3.95
N ALA A 91 4.46 9.60 4.09
CA ALA A 91 3.96 10.89 4.56
C ALA A 91 4.43 11.24 5.98
N SER A 92 4.67 10.25 6.84
CA SER A 92 5.20 10.48 8.19
C SER A 92 6.70 10.78 8.23
N GLN A 93 7.41 10.45 7.15
CA GLN A 93 8.87 10.61 7.04
C GLN A 93 9.25 11.83 6.20
N ASP A 94 8.36 12.22 5.28
CA ASP A 94 8.56 13.30 4.32
C ASP A 94 7.24 14.05 4.12
N GLU A 95 7.31 15.39 4.16
CA GLU A 95 6.15 16.28 4.10
C GLU A 95 5.77 16.66 2.66
N GLU A 96 6.02 15.78 1.67
CA GLU A 96 5.58 16.05 0.31
C GLU A 96 4.04 16.22 0.24
N GLU A 97 3.61 17.32 -0.38
CA GLU A 97 2.19 17.69 -0.48
C GLU A 97 1.35 16.66 -1.27
N CYS A 98 1.99 15.80 -2.06
CA CYS A 98 1.33 14.84 -2.94
C CYS A 98 0.72 13.63 -2.21
N TYR A 99 1.17 13.31 -0.99
CA TYR A 99 0.74 12.10 -0.28
C TYR A 99 -0.69 12.19 0.27
N MET A 100 -1.03 13.32 0.90
CA MET A 100 -2.34 13.49 1.56
C MET A 100 -3.53 13.43 0.59
N PRO A 101 -3.49 14.05 -0.60
CA PRO A 101 -4.53 13.87 -1.61
C PRO A 101 -4.75 12.41 -1.99
N LEU A 102 -3.66 11.63 -2.12
CA LEU A 102 -3.71 10.20 -2.42
C LEU A 102 -4.36 9.38 -1.31
N LEU A 103 -3.92 9.61 -0.07
CA LEU A 103 -4.50 8.97 1.10
C LEU A 103 -5.99 9.30 1.24
N SER A 104 -6.37 10.57 1.05
CA SER A 104 -7.77 11.01 1.14
C SER A 104 -8.67 10.29 0.13
N ARG A 105 -8.21 10.12 -1.11
CA ARG A 105 -8.96 9.40 -2.14
C ARG A 105 -9.12 7.92 -1.79
N LEU A 106 -8.04 7.25 -1.35
CA LEU A 106 -8.07 5.84 -1.00
C LEU A 106 -8.97 5.59 0.23
N LEU A 107 -8.90 6.45 1.24
CA LEU A 107 -9.71 6.35 2.46
C LEU A 107 -11.19 6.71 2.26
N SER A 108 -11.53 7.37 1.15
CA SER A 108 -12.93 7.65 0.78
C SER A 108 -13.61 6.47 0.08
N SER A 109 -12.89 5.37 -0.19
CA SER A 109 -13.47 4.18 -0.80
C SER A 109 -14.38 3.41 0.17
N GLU A 110 -15.30 2.63 -0.37
CA GLU A 110 -16.19 1.79 0.44
C GLU A 110 -15.43 0.67 1.16
N GLY A 111 -15.92 0.33 2.35
CA GLY A 111 -15.36 -0.74 3.17
C GLY A 111 -14.38 -0.21 4.22
N THR A 112 -13.66 -1.13 4.86
CA THR A 112 -12.81 -0.79 6.01
C THR A 112 -11.37 -1.25 5.87
N LEU A 113 -11.04 -2.01 4.83
CA LEU A 113 -9.75 -2.67 4.70
C LEU A 113 -8.60 -1.66 4.59
N ILE A 114 -8.73 -0.68 3.70
CA ILE A 114 -7.72 0.36 3.49
C ILE A 114 -7.48 1.14 4.79
N ALA A 115 -8.57 1.61 5.41
CA ALA A 115 -8.50 2.33 6.66
C ALA A 115 -7.86 1.51 7.80
N ARG A 116 -8.14 0.20 7.87
CA ARG A 116 -7.51 -0.69 8.85
C ARG A 116 -6.01 -0.82 8.65
N LEU A 117 -5.53 -0.98 7.41
CA LEU A 117 -4.09 -1.08 7.13
C LEU A 117 -3.34 0.24 7.35
N VAL A 118 -3.97 1.38 7.06
CA VAL A 118 -3.40 2.70 7.37
C VAL A 118 -3.37 2.93 8.88
N ALA A 119 -4.46 2.61 9.59
CA ALA A 119 -4.54 2.73 11.04
C ALA A 119 -3.57 1.79 11.77
N ASP A 120 -3.26 0.63 11.20
CA ASP A 120 -2.26 -0.28 11.74
C ASP A 120 -0.85 0.34 11.64
N ALA A 121 -0.50 0.89 10.48
CA ALA A 121 0.77 1.63 10.33
C ALA A 121 0.88 2.81 11.31
N LEU A 122 -0.21 3.59 11.48
CA LEU A 122 -0.24 4.77 12.35
C LEU A 122 0.25 4.49 13.78
N LYS A 123 0.04 3.28 14.30
CA LYS A 123 0.53 2.87 15.63
C LYS A 123 2.04 3.01 15.77
N ASP A 124 2.77 2.76 14.69
CA ASP A 124 4.24 2.72 14.65
C ASP A 124 4.85 3.98 14.02
N LEU A 125 4.03 4.88 13.44
CA LEU A 125 4.55 6.11 12.84
C LEU A 125 5.04 7.09 13.91
N PRO A 126 6.16 7.80 13.64
CA PRO A 126 6.58 8.91 14.47
C PRO A 126 5.53 10.03 14.42
N GLU A 127 5.50 10.83 15.48
CA GLU A 127 4.67 12.04 15.51
C GLU A 127 5.11 13.01 14.41
N SER A 128 4.14 13.45 13.61
CA SER A 128 4.35 14.42 12.54
C SER A 128 3.02 15.06 12.16
N VAL A 129 3.09 16.23 11.51
CA VAL A 129 1.90 16.93 10.99
C VAL A 129 1.09 16.03 10.04
N SER A 130 1.76 15.18 9.26
CA SER A 130 1.09 14.21 8.37
C SER A 130 0.42 13.07 9.14
N ALA A 131 1.06 12.55 10.19
CA ALA A 131 0.47 11.51 11.04
C ALA A 131 -0.76 12.04 11.79
N ASP A 132 -0.74 13.29 12.25
CA ASP A 132 -1.89 13.94 12.89
C ASP A 132 -3.06 14.11 11.90
N LYS A 133 -2.76 14.57 10.67
CA LYS A 133 -3.78 14.66 9.60
C LYS A 133 -4.37 13.29 9.25
N LEU A 134 -3.55 12.24 9.26
CA LEU A 134 -4.02 10.87 9.05
C LEU A 134 -4.93 10.40 10.19
N ALA A 135 -4.56 10.70 11.45
CA ALA A 135 -5.40 10.43 12.62
C ALA A 135 -6.76 11.16 12.51
N ASP A 136 -6.76 12.43 12.12
CA ASP A 136 -7.97 13.22 11.88
C ASP A 136 -8.89 12.58 10.83
N LEU A 137 -8.34 12.13 9.69
CA LEU A 137 -9.11 11.46 8.63
C LEU A 137 -9.74 10.14 9.09
N LEU A 138 -9.15 9.46 10.07
CA LEU A 138 -9.56 8.15 10.55
C LEU A 138 -10.42 8.19 11.83
N ARG A 139 -10.46 9.33 12.53
CA ARG A 139 -11.05 9.47 13.87
C ARG A 139 -12.48 8.96 13.98
N ASP A 140 -13.33 9.34 13.03
CA ASP A 140 -14.76 9.01 13.03
C ASP A 140 -15.10 7.82 12.10
N HIS A 141 -14.09 7.05 11.70
CA HIS A 141 -14.29 5.93 10.78
C HIS A 141 -15.20 4.85 11.39
N ILE A 142 -16.04 4.21 10.57
CA ILE A 142 -17.06 3.24 11.01
C ILE A 142 -16.46 2.02 11.75
N SER A 143 -15.25 1.61 11.39
CA SER A 143 -14.53 0.51 12.04
C SER A 143 -14.06 0.88 13.44
N GLY A 144 -14.54 0.16 14.45
CA GLY A 144 -14.08 0.33 15.83
C GLY A 144 -12.61 -0.03 16.03
N GLU A 145 -12.01 -0.85 15.16
CA GLU A 145 -10.57 -1.13 15.19
C GLU A 145 -9.77 0.10 14.77
N VAL A 146 -10.18 0.78 13.71
CA VAL A 146 -9.54 2.03 13.24
C VAL A 146 -9.57 3.08 14.34
N ARG A 147 -10.73 3.30 14.97
CA ARG A 147 -10.86 4.27 16.06
C ARG A 147 -9.98 3.96 17.27
N ARG A 148 -9.79 2.67 17.60
CA ARG A 148 -8.87 2.27 18.67
C ARG A 148 -7.41 2.55 18.33
N SER A 149 -7.00 2.33 17.08
CA SER A 149 -5.63 2.66 16.65
C SER A 149 -5.38 4.17 16.68
N VAL A 150 -6.36 4.98 16.27
CA VAL A 150 -6.28 6.44 16.36
C VAL A 150 -6.16 6.90 17.81
N ALA A 151 -7.01 6.40 18.71
CA ALA A 151 -6.92 6.72 20.13
C ALA A 151 -5.56 6.34 20.74
N ALA A 152 -5.02 5.18 20.38
CA ALA A 152 -3.69 4.75 20.85
C ALA A 152 -2.55 5.66 20.32
N TYR A 153 -2.66 6.17 19.09
CA TYR A 153 -1.74 7.17 18.56
C TYR A 153 -1.84 8.49 19.33
N GLU A 154 -3.06 9.01 19.53
CA GLU A 154 -3.31 10.28 20.24
C GLU A 154 -2.86 10.21 21.72
N GLU A 155 -3.11 9.09 22.40
CA GLU A 155 -2.63 8.87 23.78
C GLU A 155 -1.10 8.89 23.86
N ARG A 156 -0.42 8.34 22.84
CA ARG A 156 1.05 8.30 22.78
C ARG A 156 1.64 9.69 22.53
N THR A 157 1.04 10.50 21.66
CA THR A 157 1.56 11.84 21.34
C THR A 157 1.25 12.86 22.44
N GLN A 158 0.12 12.75 23.15
CA GLN A 158 -0.20 13.63 24.28
C GLN A 158 0.65 13.38 25.54
N ALA A 159 1.34 12.24 25.64
CA ALA A 159 2.17 11.87 26.78
C ALA A 159 3.62 12.37 26.69
N THR A 160 4.01 13.02 25.59
CA THR A 160 5.38 13.49 25.29
C THR A 160 5.48 15.01 25.45
#